data_AF-A0A6G8IBX7-F1
#
_entry.id   AF-A0A6G8IBX7-F1
#
_cell.length_a   1.000
_cell.length_b   1.000
_cell.length_c   1.000
_cell.angle_alpha   90.00
_cell.angle_beta   90.00
_cell.angle_gamma   90.00
#
_symmetry.space_group_name_H-M   'P 1'
#
loop_
_entity.id
_entity.type
_entity.pdbx_description
1 polymer ?
#
loop_
_entity_poly.entity_id
_entity_poly.type
_entity_poly.pdbx_seq_one_letter_code
_entity_poly.pdbx_strand_id
1 'polypeptide(L)'
;MGSDPLAFDAPVPDGGYAWWYLDALSEDGRHGLTAIVFIGSVFSPYYAWAQQRGRGRALDHCAVNLALYAGPDAGAPRGWTMTERGAGAVRQGRDALVIGPSEIAWDGEWLCLRVRERTAPWGRRIEGEIRVRPQALHATDYPLDAAGRHRWTPIAPVARVQVALDAPALRWQGRAYLDSNRGDRPIAQDLQRWDWSRAAIGREGCAVFYDATRRDGSHAQWALRFGGTGAVHRVAEPPPMSGLPRSAWGLRRRARADAGAPLRLHQPLEDGPFYARSVLRTRLLGWPADAIHETVDLDRWQRPLVQAMLPFRMPRRA
;
A
#
# COMPACT_ATOMS: atom_id res chain seq x y z
N MET A 1 1.70 -24.86 -1.30
CA MET A 1 3.00 -24.19 -1.45
C MET A 1 2.71 -22.76 -1.87
N GLY A 2 3.06 -21.78 -1.05
CA GLY A 2 2.83 -20.36 -1.39
C GLY A 2 3.81 -19.91 -2.48
N SER A 3 3.36 -19.06 -3.39
CA SER A 3 4.24 -18.41 -4.36
C SER A 3 5.22 -17.51 -3.63
N ASP A 4 6.48 -17.47 -4.08
CA ASP A 4 7.48 -16.51 -3.60
C ASP A 4 6.95 -15.09 -3.83
N PRO A 5 6.62 -14.33 -2.77
CA PRO A 5 5.95 -13.06 -2.96
C PRO A 5 6.91 -11.96 -3.44
N LEU A 6 8.22 -12.21 -3.43
CA LEU A 6 9.24 -11.34 -4.00
C LEU A 6 9.69 -11.78 -5.40
N ALA A 7 9.05 -12.79 -6.00
CA ALA A 7 9.20 -13.08 -7.42
C ALA A 7 8.47 -12.01 -8.25
N PHE A 8 9.24 -11.10 -8.85
CA PHE A 8 8.70 -9.99 -9.64
C PHE A 8 8.41 -10.34 -11.12
N ASP A 9 8.82 -11.54 -11.56
CA ASP A 9 8.54 -12.10 -12.89
C ASP A 9 7.31 -13.00 -12.93
N ALA A 10 6.58 -13.13 -11.82
CA ALA A 10 5.31 -13.84 -11.79
C ALA A 10 4.35 -13.24 -12.85
N PRO A 11 3.71 -14.08 -13.69
CA PRO A 11 2.86 -13.59 -14.76
C PRO A 11 1.63 -12.87 -14.22
N VAL A 12 1.31 -11.72 -14.81
CA VAL A 12 0.10 -10.96 -14.53
C VAL A 12 -0.78 -11.00 -15.78
N PRO A 13 -1.97 -11.62 -15.73
CA PRO A 13 -2.84 -11.72 -16.90
C PRO A 13 -3.41 -10.34 -17.28
N ASP A 14 -3.94 -10.25 -18.49
CA ASP A 14 -4.69 -9.08 -18.94
C ASP A 14 -5.90 -8.83 -18.02
N GLY A 15 -6.09 -7.58 -17.60
CA GLY A 15 -7.07 -7.18 -16.58
C GLY A 15 -6.64 -7.50 -15.15
N GLY A 16 -5.62 -8.33 -14.96
CA GLY A 16 -5.03 -8.63 -13.66
C GLY A 16 -4.16 -7.51 -13.12
N TYR A 17 -3.62 -7.73 -11.93
CA TYR A 17 -2.69 -6.82 -11.29
C TYR A 17 -1.76 -7.55 -10.33
N ALA A 18 -0.61 -6.93 -10.09
CA ALA A 18 0.22 -7.22 -8.94
C ALA A 18 0.76 -5.89 -8.39
N TRP A 19 0.86 -5.78 -7.08
CA TRP A 19 1.63 -4.70 -6.47
C TRP A 19 2.40 -5.16 -5.26
N TRP A 20 3.46 -4.41 -4.97
CA TRP A 20 4.25 -4.50 -3.75
C TRP A 20 4.14 -3.17 -3.03
N TYR A 21 3.54 -3.19 -1.85
CA TYR A 21 3.34 -2.01 -1.02
C TYR A 21 4.28 -2.06 0.18
N LEU A 22 4.93 -0.93 0.44
CA LEU A 22 5.63 -0.69 1.68
C LEU A 22 5.16 0.60 2.31
N ASP A 23 5.17 0.63 3.64
CA ASP A 23 5.06 1.85 4.41
C ASP A 23 6.10 1.87 5.52
N ALA A 24 6.40 3.08 5.98
CA ALA A 24 7.33 3.26 7.08
C ALA A 24 7.06 4.55 7.86
N LEU A 25 7.43 4.52 9.13
CA LEU A 25 7.47 5.67 10.03
C LEU A 25 8.87 5.75 10.64
N SER A 26 9.42 6.96 10.71
CA SER A 26 10.72 7.22 11.33
C SER A 26 10.68 6.96 12.84
N GLU A 27 11.83 6.63 13.43
CA GLU A 27 11.92 6.36 14.88
C GLU A 27 11.52 7.55 15.75
N ASP A 28 11.77 8.77 15.26
CA ASP A 28 11.39 10.01 15.92
C ASP A 28 9.94 10.45 15.65
N GLY A 29 9.19 9.70 14.82
CA GLY A 29 7.82 10.01 14.44
C GLY A 29 7.65 11.25 13.55
N ARG A 30 8.74 11.86 13.08
CA ARG A 30 8.71 13.10 12.29
C ARG A 30 8.44 12.87 10.80
N HIS A 31 8.74 11.68 10.30
CA HIS A 31 8.66 11.35 8.88
C HIS A 31 7.92 10.03 8.68
N GLY A 32 7.30 9.92 7.52
CA GLY A 32 6.75 8.66 7.05
C GLY A 32 6.77 8.61 5.54
N LEU A 33 6.60 7.41 5.00
CA LEU A 33 6.38 7.24 3.57
C LEU A 33 5.49 6.05 3.30
N THR A 34 4.92 6.02 2.11
CA THR A 34 4.44 4.80 1.46
C THR A 34 5.00 4.73 0.06
N ALA A 35 5.35 3.53 -0.39
CA ALA A 35 5.68 3.28 -1.79
C ALA A 35 4.91 2.07 -2.31
N ILE A 36 4.52 2.12 -3.58
CA ILE A 36 3.87 1.01 -4.27
C ILE A 36 4.49 0.84 -5.64
N VAL A 37 4.88 -0.40 -5.97
CA VAL A 37 5.31 -0.77 -7.32
C VAL A 37 4.19 -1.60 -7.95
N PHE A 38 3.64 -1.13 -9.07
CA PHE A 38 2.47 -1.72 -9.73
C PHE A 38 2.82 -2.36 -11.08
N ILE A 39 2.27 -3.55 -11.31
CA ILE A 39 1.97 -4.11 -12.64
C ILE A 39 0.45 -4.15 -12.76
N GLY A 40 -0.11 -3.50 -13.80
CA GLY A 40 -1.56 -3.31 -13.88
C GLY A 40 -2.09 -2.44 -12.74
N SER A 41 -1.68 -1.17 -12.70
CA SER A 41 -2.02 -0.22 -11.64
C SER A 41 -3.54 -0.10 -11.44
N VAL A 42 -4.07 -0.71 -10.37
CA VAL A 42 -5.51 -0.81 -10.10
C VAL A 42 -6.22 0.53 -9.90
N PHE A 43 -5.46 1.58 -9.58
CA PHE A 43 -5.95 2.95 -9.42
C PHE A 43 -5.62 3.84 -10.63
N SER A 44 -5.21 3.24 -11.75
CA SER A 44 -5.01 3.97 -13.00
C SER A 44 -6.33 4.15 -13.74
N PRO A 45 -6.71 5.40 -14.08
CA PRO A 45 -7.88 5.64 -14.92
C PRO A 45 -7.63 5.13 -16.34
N TYR A 46 -6.39 5.23 -16.83
CA TYR A 46 -6.00 4.72 -18.14
C TYR A 46 -6.16 3.21 -18.22
N TYR A 47 -5.80 2.50 -17.14
CA TYR A 47 -5.98 1.04 -17.10
C TYR A 47 -7.44 0.65 -17.05
N ALA A 48 -8.25 1.35 -16.26
CA ALA A 48 -9.69 1.15 -16.21
C ALA A 48 -10.33 1.35 -17.60
N TRP A 49 -9.97 2.41 -18.32
CA TRP A 49 -10.47 2.68 -19.67
C TRP A 49 -9.98 1.67 -20.71
N ALA A 50 -8.74 1.21 -20.61
CA ALA A 50 -8.21 0.17 -21.49
C ALA A 50 -8.95 -1.16 -21.30
N GLN A 51 -9.23 -1.54 -20.05
CA GLN A 51 -10.01 -2.74 -19.71
C GLN A 51 -11.45 -2.65 -20.24
N GLN A 52 -12.12 -1.50 -20.11
CA GLN A 52 -13.46 -1.27 -20.67
C GLN A 52 -13.51 -1.44 -22.20
N ARG A 53 -12.38 -1.21 -22.88
CA ARG A 53 -12.23 -1.36 -24.34
C ARG A 53 -11.71 -2.74 -24.75
N GLY A 54 -11.54 -3.68 -23.82
CA GLY A 54 -10.99 -5.01 -24.09
C GLY A 54 -9.49 -5.03 -24.42
N ARG A 55 -8.74 -3.99 -24.04
CA ARG A 55 -7.30 -3.80 -24.34
C ARG A 55 -6.44 -3.71 -23.07
N GLY A 56 -6.88 -4.34 -21.98
CA GLY A 56 -6.31 -4.18 -20.65
C GLY A 56 -5.06 -5.01 -20.37
N ARG A 57 -3.99 -4.90 -21.18
CA ARG A 57 -2.74 -5.60 -20.87
C ARG A 57 -2.03 -4.97 -19.67
N ALA A 58 -1.81 -5.73 -18.60
CA ALA A 58 -1.33 -5.18 -17.32
C ALA A 58 0.03 -4.45 -17.43
N LEU A 59 0.94 -4.96 -18.28
CA LEU A 59 2.26 -4.37 -18.51
C LEU A 59 2.23 -3.01 -19.20
N ASP A 60 1.11 -2.63 -19.83
CA ASP A 60 0.94 -1.29 -20.40
C ASP A 60 0.51 -0.24 -19.36
N HIS A 61 0.41 -0.64 -18.09
CA HIS A 61 -0.13 0.14 -16.99
C HIS A 61 0.69 -0.03 -15.71
N CYS A 62 2.00 0.10 -15.81
CA CYS A 62 2.94 -0.04 -14.70
C CYS A 62 3.25 1.32 -14.06
N ALA A 63 3.44 1.37 -12.74
CA ALA A 63 3.76 2.63 -12.05
C ALA A 63 4.58 2.40 -10.77
N VAL A 64 5.39 3.38 -10.41
CA VAL A 64 5.97 3.50 -9.07
C VAL A 64 5.31 4.69 -8.39
N ASN A 65 4.53 4.41 -7.34
CA ASN A 65 3.98 5.42 -6.46
C ASN A 65 4.91 5.61 -5.25
N LEU A 66 5.20 6.86 -4.89
CA LEU A 66 5.86 7.21 -3.64
C LEU A 66 5.20 8.45 -3.05
N ALA A 67 4.84 8.37 -1.78
CA ALA A 67 4.36 9.48 -0.99
C ALA A 67 5.28 9.70 0.21
N LEU A 68 5.76 10.94 0.38
CA LEU A 68 6.57 11.38 1.51
C LEU A 68 5.70 12.21 2.45
N TYR A 69 5.67 11.82 3.71
CA TYR A 69 4.92 12.48 4.78
C TYR A 69 5.89 13.11 5.78
N ALA A 70 5.44 14.23 6.34
CA ALA A 70 6.15 14.99 7.36
C ALA A 70 5.16 15.33 8.46
N GLY A 71 5.56 15.19 9.73
CA GLY A 71 4.79 15.69 10.86
C GLY A 71 4.60 17.22 10.78
N PRO A 72 3.59 17.77 11.46
CA PRO A 72 3.28 19.21 11.41
C PRO A 72 4.50 20.11 11.67
N ASP A 73 5.34 19.72 12.64
CA ASP A 73 6.49 20.50 13.10
C ASP A 73 7.82 20.06 12.46
N ALA A 74 7.78 19.08 11.54
CA ALA A 74 9.00 18.48 11.01
C ALA A 74 9.74 19.37 10.00
N GLY A 75 9.08 20.40 9.44
CA GLY A 75 9.63 21.28 8.40
C GLY A 75 10.05 20.54 7.12
N ALA A 76 9.62 19.29 6.95
CA ALA A 76 10.17 18.36 5.97
C ALA A 76 9.40 18.35 4.64
N PRO A 77 10.07 17.99 3.54
CA PRO A 77 9.45 17.97 2.22
C PRO A 77 8.36 16.90 2.15
N ARG A 78 7.15 17.32 1.80
CA ARG A 78 6.06 16.44 1.36
C ARG A 78 6.19 16.22 -0.14
N GLY A 79 5.89 15.02 -0.59
CA GLY A 79 6.03 14.64 -1.99
C GLY A 79 5.04 13.54 -2.36
N TRP A 80 4.54 13.58 -3.58
CA TRP A 80 3.72 12.49 -4.13
C TRP A 80 4.06 12.33 -5.61
N THR A 81 4.33 11.12 -6.04
CA THR A 81 4.58 10.77 -7.43
C THR A 81 3.90 9.45 -7.78
N MET A 82 3.46 9.33 -9.02
CA MET A 82 2.92 8.11 -9.62
C MET A 82 2.88 8.32 -11.13
N THR A 83 3.99 8.07 -11.82
CA THR A 83 4.02 8.13 -13.28
C THR A 83 3.71 6.75 -13.84
N GLU A 84 2.64 6.64 -14.63
CA GLU A 84 2.30 5.41 -15.34
C GLU A 84 3.16 5.27 -16.60
N ARG A 85 3.58 4.04 -16.90
CA ARG A 85 4.43 3.69 -18.03
C ARG A 85 3.93 2.43 -18.73
N GLY A 86 4.19 2.36 -20.04
CA GLY A 86 3.89 1.21 -20.86
C GLY A 86 4.99 0.13 -20.81
N ALA A 87 4.73 -1.03 -21.43
CA ALA A 87 5.61 -2.19 -21.31
C ALA A 87 7.03 -1.97 -21.85
N GLY A 88 7.22 -1.05 -22.80
CA GLY A 88 8.56 -0.71 -23.33
C GLY A 88 9.50 -0.11 -22.27
N ALA A 89 8.95 0.37 -21.14
CA ALA A 89 9.70 0.87 -20.01
C ALA A 89 9.77 -0.15 -18.85
N VAL A 90 9.33 -1.39 -19.03
CA VAL A 90 9.23 -2.39 -17.97
C VAL A 90 10.18 -3.54 -18.25
N ARG A 91 10.98 -3.92 -17.26
CA ARG A 91 11.78 -5.13 -17.28
C ARG A 91 11.54 -5.92 -16.00
N GLN A 92 10.91 -7.08 -16.14
CA GLN A 92 10.76 -8.04 -15.06
C GLN A 92 11.96 -8.99 -15.02
N GLY A 93 12.35 -9.35 -13.80
CA GLY A 93 13.20 -10.49 -13.50
C GLY A 93 12.76 -11.06 -12.16
N ARG A 94 13.25 -12.26 -11.82
CA ARG A 94 12.87 -12.94 -10.57
C ARG A 94 13.04 -12.03 -9.35
N ASP A 95 14.23 -11.48 -9.17
CA ASP A 95 14.59 -10.70 -7.98
C ASP A 95 14.60 -9.18 -8.22
N ALA A 96 14.21 -8.70 -9.40
CA ALA A 96 14.14 -7.26 -9.69
C ALA A 96 13.04 -6.88 -10.69
N LEU A 97 12.43 -5.71 -10.49
CA LEU A 97 11.48 -5.08 -11.40
C LEU A 97 11.87 -3.63 -11.66
N VAL A 98 12.13 -3.32 -12.93
CA VAL A 98 12.38 -1.96 -13.41
C VAL A 98 11.13 -1.40 -14.06
N ILE A 99 10.75 -0.17 -13.69
CA ILE A 99 9.67 0.60 -14.30
C ILE A 99 10.21 2.00 -14.62
N GLY A 100 10.57 2.22 -15.88
CA GLY A 100 11.24 3.42 -16.36
C GLY A 100 12.57 3.64 -15.62
N PRO A 101 12.75 4.78 -14.94
CA PRO A 101 14.00 5.11 -14.26
C PRO A 101 14.11 4.53 -12.83
N SER A 102 13.05 3.87 -12.33
CA SER A 102 12.96 3.35 -10.97
C SER A 102 13.04 1.82 -10.96
N GLU A 103 13.58 1.24 -9.89
CA GLU A 103 13.80 -0.20 -9.74
C GLU A 103 13.49 -0.65 -8.31
N ILE A 104 12.81 -1.78 -8.17
CA ILE A 104 12.74 -2.54 -6.92
C ILE A 104 13.51 -3.85 -7.08
N ALA A 105 14.36 -4.19 -6.12
CA ALA A 105 15.16 -5.40 -6.16
C ALA A 105 15.30 -6.05 -4.79
N TRP A 106 15.34 -7.37 -4.75
CA TRP A 106 15.63 -8.18 -3.57
C TRP A 106 17.03 -8.78 -3.70
N ASP A 107 17.92 -8.53 -2.73
CA ASP A 107 19.30 -9.03 -2.76
C ASP A 107 19.53 -10.27 -1.87
N GLY A 108 18.46 -10.81 -1.26
CA GLY A 108 18.54 -11.89 -0.28
C GLY A 108 18.47 -11.44 1.18
N GLU A 109 18.71 -10.15 1.45
CA GLU A 109 18.66 -9.56 2.80
C GLU A 109 17.80 -8.28 2.85
N TRP A 110 17.92 -7.44 1.83
CA TRP A 110 17.27 -6.15 1.69
C TRP A 110 16.41 -6.10 0.43
N LEU A 111 15.22 -5.54 0.60
CA LEU A 111 14.41 -5.04 -0.50
C LEU A 111 14.80 -3.58 -0.76
N CYS A 112 15.43 -3.33 -1.89
CA CYS A 112 15.95 -2.02 -2.27
C CYS A 112 15.06 -1.40 -3.36
N LEU A 113 14.39 -0.31 -3.03
CA LEU A 113 13.63 0.51 -3.98
C LEU A 113 14.46 1.76 -4.33
N ARG A 114 15.02 1.78 -5.54
CA ARG A 114 15.67 2.93 -6.15
C ARG A 114 14.62 3.74 -6.90
N VAL A 115 14.38 4.95 -6.44
CA VAL A 115 13.37 5.83 -7.00
C VAL A 115 14.06 6.94 -7.79
N ARG A 116 13.55 7.22 -8.98
CA ARG A 116 13.95 8.39 -9.77
C ARG A 116 12.74 8.97 -10.48
N GLU A 117 11.88 9.59 -9.69
CA GLU A 117 10.56 10.05 -10.11
C GLU A 117 10.39 11.56 -10.00
N ARG A 118 9.28 12.06 -10.53
CA ARG A 118 8.91 13.48 -10.44
C ARG A 118 7.51 13.64 -9.85
N THR A 119 7.34 14.60 -8.97
CA THR A 119 6.01 14.91 -8.41
C THR A 119 5.11 15.51 -9.46
N ALA A 120 3.80 15.35 -9.28
CA ALA A 120 2.80 16.05 -10.06
C ALA A 120 2.09 17.12 -9.19
N PRO A 121 1.65 18.25 -9.78
CA PRO A 121 1.90 18.68 -11.16
C PRO A 121 3.26 19.40 -11.33
N TRP A 122 3.93 19.76 -10.24
CA TRP A 122 5.08 20.68 -10.24
C TRP A 122 6.43 20.07 -10.64
N GLY A 123 6.50 18.76 -10.88
CA GLY A 123 7.68 18.12 -11.44
C GLY A 123 8.93 18.13 -10.54
N ARG A 124 8.78 18.25 -9.21
CA ARG A 124 9.92 18.19 -8.27
C ARG A 124 10.53 16.78 -8.29
N ARG A 125 11.86 16.67 -8.27
CA ARG A 125 12.53 15.36 -8.26
C ARG A 125 12.34 14.67 -6.91
N ILE A 126 12.08 13.38 -6.95
CA ILE A 126 12.26 12.46 -5.83
C ILE A 126 13.22 11.37 -6.29
N GLU A 127 14.41 11.35 -5.70
CA GLU A 127 15.51 10.50 -6.15
C GLU A 127 16.34 9.99 -4.98
N GLY A 128 16.66 8.70 -5.00
CA GLY A 128 17.48 8.01 -4.02
C GLY A 128 17.01 6.59 -3.75
N GLU A 129 17.32 6.06 -2.58
CA GLU A 129 17.10 4.66 -2.23
C GLU A 129 16.31 4.49 -0.92
N ILE A 130 15.37 3.56 -0.92
CA ILE A 130 14.62 3.10 0.24
C ILE A 130 14.93 1.61 0.40
N ARG A 131 15.59 1.23 1.49
CA ARG A 131 15.99 -0.16 1.77
C ARG A 131 15.17 -0.70 2.93
N VAL A 132 14.54 -1.85 2.75
CA VAL A 132 13.74 -2.52 3.77
C VAL A 132 14.38 -3.86 4.12
N ARG A 133 14.68 -4.09 5.40
CA ARG A 133 15.15 -5.37 5.92
C ARG A 133 14.04 -6.06 6.71
N PRO A 134 13.46 -7.15 6.18
CA PRO A 134 12.53 -8.00 6.91
C PRO A 134 13.18 -8.61 8.17
N GLN A 135 12.42 -8.77 9.26
CA GLN A 135 12.83 -9.67 10.34
C GLN A 135 12.53 -11.13 9.99
N ALA A 136 11.41 -11.37 9.30
CA ALA A 136 11.02 -12.63 8.73
C ALA A 136 10.24 -12.39 7.43
N LEU A 137 10.32 -13.36 6.51
CA LEU A 137 9.53 -13.38 5.27
C LEU A 137 8.37 -14.35 5.41
N HIS A 138 7.19 -13.94 4.93
CA HIS A 138 5.99 -14.76 4.87
C HIS A 138 5.50 -14.89 3.43
N ALA A 139 5.06 -16.09 3.05
CA ALA A 139 4.55 -16.41 1.71
C ALA A 139 3.09 -16.91 1.73
N THR A 140 2.38 -16.70 2.84
CA THR A 140 0.98 -17.12 2.97
C THR A 140 0.05 -16.11 2.33
N ASP A 141 -0.68 -16.55 1.32
CA ASP A 141 -1.73 -15.78 0.68
C ASP A 141 -3.02 -15.82 1.49
N TYR A 142 -3.64 -14.65 1.65
CA TYR A 142 -4.94 -14.47 2.27
C TYR A 142 -5.94 -13.99 1.22
N PRO A 143 -6.97 -14.79 0.88
CA PRO A 143 -7.93 -14.41 -0.15
C PRO A 143 -8.83 -13.25 0.31
N LEU A 144 -9.03 -12.28 -0.56
CA LEU A 144 -9.89 -11.11 -0.32
C LEU A 144 -11.31 -11.33 -0.86
N ASP A 145 -11.49 -12.20 -1.86
CA ASP A 145 -12.78 -12.63 -2.38
C ASP A 145 -13.03 -14.13 -2.12
N ALA A 146 -14.27 -14.59 -2.35
CA ALA A 146 -14.65 -15.98 -2.09
C ALA A 146 -13.98 -16.98 -3.04
N ALA A 147 -13.61 -16.58 -4.25
CA ALA A 147 -13.00 -17.45 -5.25
C ALA A 147 -11.47 -17.42 -5.23
N GLY A 148 -10.85 -16.63 -4.34
CA GLY A 148 -9.39 -16.53 -4.25
C GLY A 148 -8.71 -15.87 -5.45
N ARG A 149 -9.48 -15.09 -6.23
CA ARG A 149 -8.98 -14.30 -7.36
C ARG A 149 -8.08 -13.18 -6.90
N HIS A 150 -8.41 -12.54 -5.79
CA HIS A 150 -7.64 -11.47 -5.16
C HIS A 150 -6.97 -12.00 -3.91
N ARG A 151 -5.65 -11.90 -3.85
CA ARG A 151 -4.83 -12.42 -2.75
C ARG A 151 -3.96 -11.33 -2.20
N TRP A 152 -3.89 -11.28 -0.88
CA TRP A 152 -3.04 -10.40 -0.11
C TRP A 152 -1.99 -11.23 0.64
N THR A 153 -0.73 -10.83 0.57
CA THR A 153 0.41 -11.53 1.17
C THR A 153 1.19 -10.57 2.06
N PRO A 154 1.07 -10.63 3.40
CA PRO A 154 1.82 -9.79 4.33
C PRO A 154 3.29 -10.26 4.42
N ILE A 155 4.11 -9.88 3.43
CA ILE A 155 5.47 -10.40 3.21
C ILE A 155 6.39 -10.18 4.41
N ALA A 156 6.47 -8.95 4.93
CA ALA A 156 7.30 -8.62 6.07
C ALA A 156 6.62 -7.58 6.97
N PRO A 157 5.71 -8.02 7.87
CA PRO A 157 4.94 -7.11 8.71
C PRO A 157 5.76 -6.45 9.80
N VAL A 158 6.91 -7.05 10.14
CA VAL A 158 7.92 -6.49 11.02
C VAL A 158 9.22 -6.36 10.23
N ALA A 159 9.57 -5.12 9.89
CA ALA A 159 10.77 -4.80 9.14
C ALA A 159 11.40 -3.48 9.60
N ARG A 160 12.64 -3.24 9.19
CA ARG A 160 13.37 -1.98 9.39
C ARG A 160 13.58 -1.30 8.05
N VAL A 161 13.51 0.03 8.02
CA VAL A 161 13.81 0.82 6.82
C VAL A 161 15.02 1.70 7.01
N GLN A 162 15.77 1.90 5.92
CA GLN A 162 16.72 2.99 5.74
C GLN A 162 16.28 3.80 4.52
N VAL A 163 16.08 5.09 4.72
CA VAL A 163 15.68 6.03 3.66
C VAL A 163 16.84 6.97 3.41
N ALA A 164 17.28 7.04 2.15
CA ALA A 164 18.34 7.91 1.69
C ALA A 164 17.94 8.54 0.35
N LEU A 165 17.26 9.68 0.41
CA LEU A 165 16.83 10.43 -0.77
C LEU A 165 17.76 11.63 -1.00
N ASP A 166 18.50 11.63 -2.10
CA ASP A 166 19.35 12.74 -2.50
C ASP A 166 18.52 13.96 -2.90
N ALA A 167 17.37 13.73 -3.53
CA ALA A 167 16.31 14.72 -3.70
C ALA A 167 15.05 14.17 -3.01
N PRO A 168 14.54 14.78 -1.93
CA PRO A 168 14.77 16.16 -1.47
C PRO A 168 15.79 16.32 -0.33
N ALA A 169 16.91 15.58 -0.32
CA ALA A 169 17.90 15.55 0.76
C ALA A 169 17.30 15.08 2.11
N LEU A 170 16.63 13.93 2.09
CA LEU A 170 15.95 13.34 3.25
C LEU A 170 16.61 12.01 3.62
N ARG A 171 17.08 11.89 4.87
CA ARG A 171 17.69 10.68 5.41
C ARG A 171 17.11 10.34 6.78
N TRP A 172 16.63 9.12 6.95
CA TRP A 172 16.13 8.63 8.24
C TRP A 172 16.02 7.10 8.24
N GLN A 173 15.83 6.54 9.43
CA GLN A 173 15.58 5.12 9.64
C GLN A 173 14.33 4.92 10.50
N GLY A 174 13.75 3.73 10.44
CA GLY A 174 12.46 3.51 11.07
C GLY A 174 11.96 2.07 11.01
N ARG A 175 10.71 1.93 11.41
CA ARG A 175 9.95 0.68 11.27
C ARG A 175 9.23 0.68 9.95
N ALA A 176 9.23 -0.47 9.29
CA ALA A 176 8.62 -0.67 8.00
C ALA A 176 7.64 -1.85 8.03
N TYR A 177 6.76 -1.85 7.05
CA TYR A 177 5.87 -2.94 6.73
C TYR A 177 5.93 -3.16 5.21
N LEU A 178 5.82 -4.42 4.78
CA LEU A 178 5.82 -4.81 3.37
C LEU A 178 4.73 -5.86 3.12
N ASP A 179 3.94 -5.65 2.07
CA ASP A 179 3.06 -6.67 1.53
C ASP A 179 2.98 -6.67 0.02
N SER A 180 2.26 -7.66 -0.51
CA SER A 180 1.88 -7.71 -1.91
C SER A 180 0.42 -8.04 -2.05
N ASN A 181 -0.21 -7.52 -3.11
CA ASN A 181 -1.52 -8.00 -3.53
C ASN A 181 -1.46 -8.39 -5.00
N ARG A 182 -2.20 -9.43 -5.36
CA ARG A 182 -2.30 -9.95 -6.73
C ARG A 182 -3.74 -10.28 -7.06
N GLY A 183 -4.11 -10.04 -8.30
CA GLY A 183 -5.41 -10.43 -8.83
C GLY A 183 -5.34 -10.82 -10.29
N ASP A 184 -6.20 -11.73 -10.71
CA ASP A 184 -6.33 -12.17 -12.11
C ASP A 184 -7.31 -11.30 -12.92
N ARG A 185 -8.02 -10.38 -12.27
CA ARG A 185 -8.97 -9.44 -12.87
C ARG A 185 -9.05 -8.14 -12.05
N PRO A 186 -9.73 -7.07 -12.51
CA PRO A 186 -9.75 -5.83 -11.73
C PRO A 186 -10.45 -6.00 -10.37
N ILE A 187 -9.76 -5.58 -9.31
CA ILE A 187 -10.20 -5.70 -7.91
C ILE A 187 -11.59 -5.12 -7.66
N ALA A 188 -11.92 -4.04 -8.39
CA ALA A 188 -13.21 -3.37 -8.27
C ALA A 188 -14.38 -4.22 -8.81
N GLN A 189 -14.17 -5.36 -9.48
CA GLN A 189 -15.25 -6.27 -9.88
C GLN A 189 -15.68 -7.25 -8.77
N ASP A 190 -14.87 -7.43 -7.73
CA ASP A 190 -15.18 -8.34 -6.62
C ASP A 190 -15.35 -7.62 -5.28
N LEU A 191 -14.64 -6.50 -5.09
CA LEU A 191 -14.67 -5.74 -3.86
C LEU A 191 -15.45 -4.41 -4.04
N GLN A 192 -16.12 -3.98 -2.98
CA GLN A 192 -16.77 -2.66 -2.90
C GLN A 192 -15.91 -1.67 -2.13
N ARG A 193 -15.28 -2.12 -1.04
CA ARG A 193 -14.49 -1.28 -0.14
C ARG A 193 -13.59 -2.13 0.73
N TRP A 194 -12.55 -1.52 1.28
CA TRP A 194 -11.85 -2.08 2.42
C TRP A 194 -11.42 -1.01 3.41
N ASP A 195 -11.27 -1.44 4.66
CA ASP A 195 -10.55 -0.74 5.71
C ASP A 195 -9.34 -1.62 6.07
N TRP A 196 -8.13 -1.09 5.98
CA TRP A 196 -6.90 -1.80 6.30
C TRP A 196 -6.11 -1.02 7.36
N SER A 197 -5.47 -1.71 8.28
CA SER A 197 -4.55 -1.07 9.21
C SER A 197 -3.45 -1.99 9.68
N ARG A 198 -2.28 -1.41 9.94
CA ARG A 198 -1.19 -2.08 10.64
C ARG A 198 -0.66 -1.21 11.77
N ALA A 199 -0.28 -1.85 12.87
CA ALA A 199 0.29 -1.16 14.02
C ALA A 199 1.40 -1.99 14.65
N ALA A 200 2.51 -1.34 14.99
CA ALA A 200 3.52 -1.98 15.80
C ALA A 200 2.96 -2.15 17.22
N ILE A 201 3.06 -3.37 17.77
CA ILE A 201 2.54 -3.71 19.10
C ILE A 201 3.60 -4.46 19.89
N GLY A 202 3.65 -4.23 21.21
CA GLY A 202 4.71 -4.76 22.05
C GLY A 202 6.11 -4.30 21.60
N ARG A 203 7.14 -5.09 21.93
CA ARG A 203 8.53 -4.75 21.58
C ARG A 203 8.84 -4.99 20.10
N GLU A 204 8.41 -6.12 19.55
CA GLU A 204 8.79 -6.55 18.19
C GLU A 204 7.60 -7.17 17.43
N GLY A 205 6.37 -6.76 17.74
CA GLY A 205 5.17 -7.28 17.10
C GLY A 205 4.55 -6.31 16.09
N CYS A 206 3.72 -6.87 15.21
CA CYS A 206 2.85 -6.11 14.33
C CYS A 206 1.45 -6.73 14.34
N ALA A 207 0.43 -5.91 14.55
CA ALA A 207 -0.96 -6.29 14.34
C ALA A 207 -1.42 -5.74 13.00
N VAL A 208 -2.06 -6.58 12.18
CA VAL A 208 -2.61 -6.20 10.88
C VAL A 208 -4.08 -6.61 10.82
N PHE A 209 -4.91 -5.69 10.38
CA PHE A 209 -6.33 -5.90 10.17
C PHE A 209 -6.68 -5.53 8.73
N TYR A 210 -7.31 -6.45 8.02
CA TYR A 210 -7.83 -6.26 6.67
C TYR A 210 -9.31 -6.61 6.66
N ASP A 211 -10.16 -5.60 6.44
CA ASP A 211 -11.61 -5.72 6.44
C ASP A 211 -12.16 -5.30 5.07
N ALA A 212 -12.51 -6.27 4.23
CA ALA A 212 -13.06 -6.02 2.91
C ALA A 212 -14.56 -6.36 2.87
N THR A 213 -15.34 -5.48 2.21
CA THR A 213 -16.72 -5.78 1.80
C THR A 213 -16.69 -6.17 0.33
N ARG A 214 -17.21 -7.35 0.03
CA ARG A 214 -17.30 -7.90 -1.32
C ARG A 214 -18.59 -7.45 -2.00
N ARG A 215 -18.65 -7.55 -3.33
CA ARG A 215 -19.83 -7.18 -4.12
C ARG A 215 -21.03 -8.10 -3.90
N ASP A 216 -20.78 -9.35 -3.52
CA ASP A 216 -21.83 -10.31 -3.14
C ASP A 216 -22.43 -10.05 -1.75
N GLY A 217 -22.00 -8.99 -1.06
CA GLY A 217 -22.44 -8.63 0.29
C GLY A 217 -21.72 -9.37 1.41
N SER A 218 -20.89 -10.37 1.09
CA SER A 218 -20.06 -11.07 2.08
C SER A 218 -18.84 -10.23 2.49
N HIS A 219 -18.17 -10.66 3.56
CA HIS A 219 -17.02 -9.97 4.12
C HIS A 219 -15.79 -10.86 4.13
N ALA A 220 -14.63 -10.29 3.78
CA ALA A 220 -13.34 -10.89 4.10
C ALA A 220 -12.73 -10.15 5.29
N GLN A 221 -12.30 -10.91 6.29
CA GLN A 221 -11.72 -10.34 7.50
C GLN A 221 -10.48 -11.13 7.89
N TRP A 222 -9.34 -10.43 7.88
CA TRP A 222 -8.06 -10.94 8.35
C TRP A 222 -7.60 -10.12 9.53
N ALA A 223 -7.42 -10.78 10.67
CA ALA A 223 -6.88 -10.18 11.89
C ALA A 223 -5.69 -11.01 12.33
N LEU A 224 -4.50 -10.47 12.14
CA LEU A 224 -3.25 -11.20 12.26
C LEU A 224 -2.31 -10.47 13.22
N ARG A 225 -1.64 -11.24 14.06
CA ARG A 225 -0.54 -10.78 14.91
C ARG A 225 0.73 -11.49 14.47
N PHE A 226 1.73 -10.70 14.15
CA PHE A 226 3.07 -11.13 13.79
C PHE A 226 4.02 -10.85 14.96
N GLY A 227 4.87 -11.81 15.29
CA GLY A 227 5.98 -11.64 16.23
C GLY A 227 7.31 -11.44 15.51
N GLY A 228 8.30 -10.85 16.20
CA GLY A 228 9.60 -10.52 15.60
C GLY A 228 10.44 -11.72 15.16
N THR A 229 10.13 -12.91 15.67
CA THR A 229 10.74 -14.18 15.23
C THR A 229 10.04 -14.81 14.02
N GLY A 230 9.05 -14.14 13.44
CA GLY A 230 8.26 -14.66 12.31
C GLY A 230 7.06 -15.53 12.71
N ALA A 231 6.74 -15.63 14.01
CA ALA A 231 5.51 -16.30 14.44
C ALA A 231 4.26 -15.53 13.96
N VAL A 232 3.29 -16.24 13.40
CA VAL A 232 2.01 -15.67 12.94
C VAL A 232 0.87 -16.30 13.71
N HIS A 233 0.01 -15.45 14.28
CA HIS A 233 -1.19 -15.88 14.99
C HIS A 233 -2.41 -15.15 14.44
N ARG A 234 -3.46 -15.91 14.13
CA ARG A 234 -4.78 -15.33 13.88
C ARG A 234 -5.35 -14.84 15.22
N VAL A 235 -5.84 -13.60 15.23
CA VAL A 235 -6.54 -13.06 16.39
C VAL A 235 -7.94 -13.66 16.42
N ALA A 236 -8.21 -14.51 17.42
CA ALA A 236 -9.50 -15.21 17.56
C ALA A 236 -10.65 -14.21 17.75
N GLU A 237 -10.46 -13.23 18.62
CA GLU A 237 -11.42 -12.16 18.91
C GLU A 237 -10.82 -10.82 18.49
N PRO A 238 -11.00 -10.42 17.22
CA PRO A 238 -10.47 -9.16 16.72
C PRO A 238 -11.18 -7.97 17.38
N PRO A 239 -10.46 -6.89 17.71
CA PRO A 239 -11.06 -5.70 18.32
C PRO A 239 -12.22 -5.14 17.48
N PRO A 240 -13.27 -4.60 18.11
CA PRO A 240 -14.45 -4.10 17.39
C PRO A 240 -14.10 -3.00 16.38
N MET A 241 -14.87 -2.96 15.29
CA MET A 241 -14.76 -1.92 14.28
C MET A 241 -15.50 -0.67 14.76
N SER A 242 -14.83 0.48 14.76
CA SER A 242 -15.38 1.77 15.17
C SER A 242 -15.34 2.78 14.02
N GLY A 243 -16.36 3.64 13.96
CA GLY A 243 -16.43 4.72 12.98
C GLY A 243 -15.39 5.82 13.27
N LEU A 244 -14.79 6.35 12.21
CA LEU A 244 -13.96 7.55 12.25
C LEU A 244 -14.74 8.73 11.65
N PRO A 245 -14.36 9.98 11.98
CA PRO A 245 -14.85 11.14 11.24
C PRO A 245 -14.66 10.94 9.73
N ARG A 246 -15.53 11.52 8.91
CA ARG A 246 -15.36 11.44 7.45
C ARG A 246 -14.07 12.15 7.01
N SER A 247 -13.50 11.71 5.89
CA SER A 247 -12.38 12.43 5.27
C SER A 247 -12.86 13.77 4.67
N ALA A 248 -11.96 14.63 4.22
CA ALA A 248 -12.30 15.89 3.55
C ALA A 248 -13.12 15.65 2.27
N TRP A 249 -12.88 14.53 1.57
CA TRP A 249 -13.70 14.06 0.43
C TRP A 249 -14.99 13.32 0.85
N GLY A 250 -15.31 13.31 2.15
CA GLY A 250 -16.53 12.70 2.68
C GLY A 250 -16.51 11.18 2.70
N LEU A 251 -15.33 10.53 2.66
CA LEU A 251 -15.22 9.07 2.77
C LEU A 251 -15.63 8.58 4.16
N ARG A 252 -16.39 7.48 4.20
CA ARG A 252 -16.78 6.81 5.45
C ARG A 252 -15.65 5.88 5.89
N ARG A 253 -14.93 6.29 6.93
CA ARG A 253 -13.76 5.57 7.45
C ARG A 253 -14.12 4.77 8.69
N ARG A 254 -13.53 3.59 8.85
CA ARG A 254 -13.63 2.79 10.07
C ARG A 254 -12.28 2.17 10.39
N ALA A 255 -11.98 1.97 11.66
CA ALA A 255 -10.82 1.21 12.06
C ALA A 255 -11.12 0.38 13.31
N ARG A 256 -10.30 -0.64 13.55
CA ARG A 256 -10.39 -1.46 14.75
C ARG A 256 -9.69 -0.78 15.92
N ALA A 257 -10.25 -0.95 17.10
CA ALA A 257 -9.69 -0.50 18.37
C ALA A 257 -10.17 -1.43 19.47
N ASP A 258 -9.38 -1.63 20.52
CA ASP A 258 -9.83 -2.37 21.70
C ASP A 258 -11.15 -1.79 22.24
N ALA A 259 -12.00 -2.64 22.80
CA ALA A 259 -13.27 -2.20 23.35
C ALA A 259 -13.06 -1.08 24.40
N GLY A 260 -13.77 0.05 24.21
CA GLY A 260 -13.66 1.23 25.06
C GLY A 260 -12.38 2.07 24.87
N ALA A 261 -11.44 1.67 24.01
CA ALA A 261 -10.24 2.46 23.75
C ALA A 261 -10.55 3.67 22.84
N PRO A 262 -9.92 4.83 23.07
CA PRO A 262 -10.08 5.98 22.20
C PRO A 262 -9.42 5.72 20.84
N LEU A 263 -10.17 5.95 19.76
CA LEU A 263 -9.66 5.91 18.39
C LEU A 263 -9.52 7.34 17.86
N ARG A 264 -8.29 7.88 17.89
CA ARG A 264 -8.03 9.29 17.57
C ARG A 264 -7.28 9.42 16.24
N LEU A 265 -7.75 10.31 15.37
CA LEU A 265 -7.00 10.73 14.20
C LEU A 265 -5.77 11.53 14.66
N HIS A 266 -4.58 10.96 14.51
CA HIS A 266 -3.33 11.63 14.86
C HIS A 266 -2.84 12.51 13.71
N GLN A 267 -2.80 11.96 12.50
CA GLN A 267 -2.35 12.69 11.32
C GLN A 267 -3.06 12.19 10.05
N PRO A 268 -3.70 13.06 9.26
CA PRO A 268 -4.09 12.72 7.89
C PRO A 268 -2.85 12.67 6.98
N LEU A 269 -2.66 11.57 6.27
CA LEU A 269 -1.53 11.36 5.36
C LEU A 269 -1.94 11.61 3.91
N GLU A 270 -3.02 10.97 3.48
CA GLU A 270 -3.62 11.14 2.15
C GLU A 270 -5.14 11.25 2.24
N ASP A 271 -5.71 12.10 1.39
CA ASP A 271 -7.14 12.28 1.27
C ASP A 271 -7.51 12.51 -0.20
N GLY A 272 -8.27 11.57 -0.74
CA GLY A 272 -8.75 11.57 -2.12
C GLY A 272 -10.21 11.13 -2.22
N PRO A 273 -10.80 11.22 -3.41
CA PRO A 273 -12.24 10.98 -3.60
C PRO A 273 -12.70 9.55 -3.27
N PHE A 274 -11.80 8.56 -3.39
CA PHE A 274 -12.08 7.15 -3.14
C PHE A 274 -11.08 6.48 -2.17
N TYR A 275 -10.03 7.20 -1.77
CA TYR A 275 -8.90 6.67 -1.00
C TYR A 275 -8.54 7.65 0.12
N ALA A 276 -8.31 7.16 1.34
CA ALA A 276 -7.75 7.96 2.42
C ALA A 276 -6.78 7.14 3.26
N ARG A 277 -5.68 7.79 3.69
CA ARG A 277 -4.69 7.22 4.62
C ARG A 277 -4.46 8.16 5.79
N SER A 278 -4.30 7.58 6.98
CA SER A 278 -4.01 8.34 8.20
C SER A 278 -3.18 7.54 9.18
N VAL A 279 -2.52 8.25 10.10
CA VAL A 279 -2.04 7.69 11.36
C VAL A 279 -3.13 7.86 12.41
N LEU A 280 -3.49 6.77 13.08
CA LEU A 280 -4.43 6.75 14.19
C LEU A 280 -3.69 6.41 15.47
N ARG A 281 -4.01 7.09 16.56
CA ARG A 281 -3.54 6.72 17.90
C ARG A 281 -4.65 5.99 18.64
N THR A 282 -4.36 4.77 19.08
CA THR A 282 -5.35 3.86 19.67
C THR A 282 -4.70 2.82 20.60
N ARG A 283 -5.48 1.87 21.10
CA ARG A 283 -5.01 0.63 21.73
C ARG A 283 -5.46 -0.56 20.89
N LEU A 284 -4.53 -1.47 20.60
CA LEU A 284 -4.77 -2.68 19.82
C LEU A 284 -4.14 -3.88 20.52
N LEU A 285 -4.96 -4.89 20.81
CA LEU A 285 -4.54 -6.12 21.48
C LEU A 285 -3.86 -5.84 22.83
N GLY A 286 -4.36 -4.84 23.57
CA GLY A 286 -3.82 -4.41 24.86
C GLY A 286 -2.64 -3.43 24.78
N TRP A 287 -2.09 -3.15 23.59
CA TRP A 287 -0.93 -2.28 23.42
C TRP A 287 -1.31 -0.89 22.90
N PRO A 288 -0.81 0.20 23.51
CA PRO A 288 -0.86 1.52 22.88
C PRO A 288 -0.17 1.45 21.52
N ALA A 289 -0.79 2.02 20.50
CA ALA A 289 -0.30 1.88 19.14
C ALA A 289 -0.62 3.11 18.28
N ASP A 290 0.36 3.50 17.48
CA ASP A 290 0.15 4.37 16.33
C ASP A 290 -0.02 3.47 15.08
N ALA A 291 -1.24 3.44 14.56
CA ALA A 291 -1.64 2.58 13.46
C ALA A 291 -1.64 3.37 12.14
N ILE A 292 -0.97 2.84 11.12
CA ILE A 292 -1.24 3.26 9.75
C ILE A 292 -2.59 2.66 9.38
N HIS A 293 -3.48 3.49 8.86
CA HIS A 293 -4.84 3.14 8.50
C HIS A 293 -5.17 3.65 7.11
N GLU A 294 -5.84 2.80 6.34
CA GLU A 294 -6.30 3.04 4.99
C GLU A 294 -7.81 2.72 4.88
N THR A 295 -8.54 3.55 4.15
CA THR A 295 -9.88 3.26 3.67
C THR A 295 -9.94 3.45 2.16
N VAL A 296 -10.50 2.46 1.46
CA VAL A 296 -10.77 2.52 0.02
C VAL A 296 -12.23 2.22 -0.28
N ASP A 297 -12.80 3.00 -1.18
CA ASP A 297 -14.18 2.88 -1.68
C ASP A 297 -14.15 2.69 -3.21
N LEU A 298 -14.25 1.43 -3.65
CA LEU A 298 -14.16 1.07 -5.05
C LEU A 298 -15.41 1.45 -5.86
N ASP A 299 -16.55 1.65 -5.19
CA ASP A 299 -17.75 2.18 -5.85
C ASP A 299 -17.57 3.65 -6.20
N ARG A 300 -16.87 4.42 -5.35
CA ARG A 300 -16.43 5.77 -5.70
C ARG A 300 -15.36 5.77 -6.77
N TRP A 301 -14.38 4.86 -6.69
CA TRP A 301 -13.34 4.70 -7.71
C TRP A 301 -13.92 4.51 -9.12
N GLN A 302 -14.98 3.70 -9.26
CA GLN A 302 -15.61 3.43 -10.55
C GLN A 302 -16.40 4.61 -11.14
N ARG A 303 -16.62 5.70 -10.39
CA ARG A 303 -17.37 6.85 -10.89
C ARG A 303 -16.58 7.56 -12.00
N PRO A 304 -17.18 7.82 -13.18
CA PRO A 304 -16.47 8.47 -14.29
C PRO A 304 -15.82 9.80 -13.91
N LEU A 305 -16.50 10.61 -13.10
CA LEU A 305 -15.97 11.88 -12.61
C LEU A 305 -14.71 11.70 -11.76
N VAL A 306 -14.67 10.66 -10.91
CA VAL A 306 -13.49 10.36 -10.10
C VAL A 306 -12.32 9.93 -10.98
N GLN A 307 -12.56 9.06 -11.96
CA GLN A 307 -11.53 8.64 -12.91
C GLN A 307 -11.02 9.80 -13.77
N ALA A 308 -11.89 10.72 -14.19
CA ALA A 308 -11.53 11.89 -14.98
C ALA A 308 -10.65 12.92 -14.22
N MET A 309 -10.69 12.93 -12.88
CA MET A 309 -9.85 13.80 -12.06
C MET A 309 -8.43 13.27 -11.83
N LEU A 310 -8.20 11.96 -11.98
CA LEU A 310 -6.90 11.35 -11.67
C LEU A 310 -5.75 11.71 -12.62
N PRO A 311 -5.95 11.90 -13.94
CA PRO A 311 -4.88 12.29 -14.86
C PRO A 311 -4.12 13.56 -14.46
N PHE A 312 -4.75 14.48 -13.74
CA PHE A 312 -4.11 15.71 -13.25
C PHE A 312 -3.03 15.46 -12.20
N ARG A 313 -3.12 14.34 -11.48
CA ARG A 313 -2.16 13.94 -10.46
C ARG A 313 -1.29 12.76 -10.91
N MET A 314 -1.79 11.90 -11.79
CA MET A 314 -1.11 10.69 -12.26
C MET A 314 -0.78 10.81 -13.76
N PRO A 315 0.38 11.39 -14.14
CA PRO A 315 0.78 11.48 -15.53
C PRO A 315 1.08 10.09 -16.12
N ARG A 316 0.85 9.94 -17.43
CA ARG A 316 1.25 8.76 -18.20
C ARG A 316 2.37 9.12 -19.18
N ARG A 317 3.35 8.24 -19.32
CA ARG A 317 4.39 8.31 -20.36
C ARG A 317 4.30 7.05 -21.23
N ALA A 318 4.24 7.26 -22.54
CA ALA A 318 4.33 6.19 -23.53
C ALA A 318 5.75 5.64 -23.60
#